data_AF-A0A2W6UKZ0-F1
#
_entry.id   AF-A0A2W6UKZ0-F1
#
_cell.length_a   1.000
_cell.length_b   1.000
_cell.length_c   1.000
_cell.angle_alpha   90.00
_cell.angle_beta   90.00
_cell.angle_gamma   90.00
#
_symmetry.space_group_name_H-M   'P 1'
#
loop_
_entity.id
_entity.type
_entity.pdbx_description
1 polymer ?
#
loop_
_entity_poly.entity_id
_entity_poly.type
_entity_poly.pdbx_seq_one_letter_code
_entity_poly.pdbx_strand_id
1 'polypeptide(L)'
;MADTVGLIAEVFTWIGVGAGLALLFVALVARIADGTWLPARGVIEHTDDGSVVRWFDDEGGVNEAALTDHDVRRLDSRDMADIYYRHGWHNRMRLDAGSHAVRALVRLALLMLAVALAAYAAGWIALIAEG
;
A
#
# COMPACT_ATOMS: atom_id res chain seq x y z
N MET A 1 -44.49 7.86 5.69
CA MET A 1 -43.19 8.48 6.07
C MET A 1 -42.15 7.42 6.44
N ALA A 2 -42.47 6.42 7.28
CA ALA A 2 -41.56 5.31 7.59
C ALA A 2 -41.07 4.54 6.35
N ASP A 3 -41.95 4.31 5.37
CA ASP A 3 -41.64 3.59 4.12
C ASP A 3 -40.55 4.28 3.27
N THR A 4 -40.60 5.62 3.22
CA THR A 4 -39.63 6.42 2.46
C THR A 4 -38.27 6.46 3.16
N VAL A 5 -38.25 6.54 4.50
CA VAL A 5 -37.01 6.53 5.30
C VAL A 5 -36.32 5.17 5.21
N GLY A 6 -37.09 4.07 5.27
CA GLY A 6 -36.56 2.71 5.10
C GLY A 6 -35.94 2.49 3.73
N LEU A 7 -36.62 2.92 2.66
CA LEU A 7 -36.11 2.83 1.29
C LEU A 7 -34.82 3.65 1.10
N ILE A 8 -34.78 4.87 1.65
CA ILE A 8 -33.56 5.70 1.61
C ILE A 8 -32.43 4.99 2.35
N ALA A 9 -32.67 4.50 3.57
CA ALA A 9 -31.66 3.78 4.35
C ALA A 9 -31.14 2.52 3.63
N GLU A 10 -32.01 1.79 2.94
CA GLU A 10 -31.65 0.62 2.15
C GLU A 10 -30.75 1.00 0.97
N VAL A 11 -31.13 2.00 0.17
CA VAL A 11 -30.31 2.47 -0.96
C VAL A 11 -28.94 2.99 -0.48
N PHE A 12 -28.91 3.76 0.61
CA PHE A 12 -27.66 4.24 1.21
C PHE A 12 -26.80 3.10 1.75
N THR A 13 -27.41 2.03 2.24
CA THR A 13 -26.71 0.81 2.65
C THR A 13 -26.08 0.11 1.45
N TRP A 14 -26.84 -0.12 0.38
CA TRP A 14 -26.33 -0.77 -0.82
C TRP A 14 -25.20 0.04 -1.47
N ILE A 15 -25.33 1.37 -1.51
CA ILE A 15 -24.28 2.26 -2.02
C ILE A 15 -23.07 2.28 -1.07
N GLY A 16 -23.28 2.37 0.24
CA GLY A 16 -22.21 2.42 1.22
C GLY A 16 -21.38 1.14 1.27
N VAL A 17 -22.07 -0.01 1.32
CA VAL A 17 -21.43 -1.34 1.29
C VAL A 17 -20.79 -1.58 -0.07
N GLY A 18 -21.48 -1.29 -1.16
CA GLY A 18 -20.97 -1.46 -2.52
C GLY A 18 -19.72 -0.60 -2.80
N ALA A 19 -19.77 0.68 -2.44
CA ALA A 19 -18.63 1.58 -2.57
C ALA A 19 -17.46 1.16 -1.66
N GLY A 20 -17.75 0.71 -0.43
CA GLY A 20 -16.73 0.18 0.49
C GLY A 20 -16.03 -1.05 -0.07
N LEU A 21 -16.77 -2.01 -0.63
CA LEU A 21 -16.22 -3.19 -1.28
C LEU A 21 -15.39 -2.85 -2.53
N ALA A 22 -15.87 -1.91 -3.36
CA ALA A 22 -15.13 -1.46 -4.53
C ALA A 22 -13.79 -0.80 -4.14
N LEU A 23 -13.79 0.05 -3.11
CA LEU A 23 -12.56 0.65 -2.57
C LEU A 23 -11.61 -0.39 -1.99
N LEU A 24 -12.12 -1.38 -1.25
CA LEU A 24 -11.32 -2.48 -0.74
C LEU A 24 -10.66 -3.28 -1.87
N PHE A 25 -11.41 -3.55 -2.93
CA PHE A 25 -10.90 -4.24 -4.12
C PHE A 25 -9.78 -3.44 -4.79
N VAL A 26 -9.96 -2.14 -5.02
CA VAL A 26 -8.92 -1.27 -5.59
C VAL A 26 -7.68 -1.24 -4.68
N ALA A 27 -7.87 -1.13 -3.37
CA ALA A 27 -6.77 -1.18 -2.40
C ALA A 27 -6.03 -2.52 -2.41
N LEU A 28 -6.75 -3.64 -2.55
CA LEU A 28 -6.17 -4.97 -2.69
C LEU A 28 -5.34 -5.09 -3.98
N VAL A 29 -5.89 -4.64 -5.11
CA VAL A 29 -5.17 -4.62 -6.40
C VAL A 29 -3.90 -3.77 -6.29
N ALA A 30 -3.99 -2.57 -5.72
CA ALA A 30 -2.84 -1.71 -5.49
C ALA A 30 -1.79 -2.37 -4.57
N ARG A 31 -2.23 -3.07 -3.52
CA ARG A 31 -1.35 -3.79 -2.59
C ARG A 31 -0.64 -4.97 -3.24
N ILE A 32 -1.32 -5.71 -4.11
CA ILE A 32 -0.73 -6.81 -4.88
C ILE A 32 0.25 -6.26 -5.92
N ALA A 33 -0.12 -5.18 -6.61
CA ALA A 33 0.71 -4.53 -7.62
C ALA A 33 2.03 -3.96 -7.04
N ASP A 34 1.96 -3.35 -5.85
CA ASP A 34 3.15 -2.85 -5.13
C ASP A 34 4.11 -3.99 -4.75
N GLY A 35 3.58 -5.19 -4.48
CA GLY A 35 4.34 -6.41 -4.27
C GLY A 35 4.93 -6.54 -2.86
N THR A 36 5.95 -7.39 -2.75
CA THR A 36 6.69 -7.63 -1.50
C THR A 36 8.07 -7.01 -1.61
N TRP A 37 8.38 -6.13 -0.68
CA TRP A 37 9.67 -5.44 -0.58
C TRP A 37 10.42 -5.99 0.63
N LEU A 38 11.63 -6.48 0.42
CA LEU A 38 12.48 -7.08 1.44
C LEU A 38 13.65 -6.15 1.75
N PRO A 39 14.02 -5.99 3.03
CA PRO A 39 15.18 -5.20 3.41
C PRO A 39 16.47 -5.92 3.00
N ALA A 40 17.43 -5.17 2.47
CA ALA A 40 18.80 -5.63 2.24
C ALA A 40 19.77 -4.50 2.56
N ARG A 41 21.02 -4.86 2.86
CA ARG A 41 22.11 -3.90 2.96
C ARG A 41 22.83 -3.84 1.61
N GLY A 42 22.77 -2.66 0.99
CA GLY A 42 23.45 -2.38 -0.27
C GLY A 42 24.79 -1.70 -0.06
N VAL A 43 25.77 -2.10 -0.86
CA VAL A 43 27.07 -1.42 -1.00
C VAL A 43 26.97 -0.46 -2.19
N ILE A 44 27.40 0.78 -1.98
CA ILE A 44 27.35 1.83 -2.99
C ILE A 44 28.71 1.89 -3.66
N GLU A 45 28.73 1.68 -4.97
CA GLU A 45 29.93 1.78 -5.80
C GLU A 45 29.81 3.01 -6.69
N HIS A 46 30.85 3.85 -6.67
CA HIS A 46 30.94 5.03 -7.51
C HIS A 46 31.79 4.66 -8.72
N THR A 47 31.14 4.53 -9.87
CA THR A 47 31.77 4.21 -11.16
C THR A 47 31.82 5.47 -12.05
N ASP A 48 32.63 5.43 -13.10
CA ASP A 48 32.75 6.54 -14.06
C ASP A 48 31.42 6.85 -14.77
N ASP A 49 30.55 5.83 -14.92
CA ASP A 49 29.22 5.93 -15.53
C ASP A 49 28.10 6.31 -14.54
N GLY A 50 28.43 6.50 -13.25
CA GLY A 50 27.48 6.86 -12.19
C GLY A 50 27.56 5.97 -10.95
N SER A 51 26.78 6.32 -9.92
CA SER A 51 26.68 5.53 -8.68
C SER A 51 25.71 4.37 -8.85
N VAL A 52 26.14 3.17 -8.46
CA VAL A 52 25.29 1.97 -8.41
C VAL A 52 25.24 1.44 -6.99
N VAL A 53 24.13 0.81 -6.63
CA VAL A 53 24.03 0.03 -5.40
C VAL A 53 24.01 -1.45 -5.75
N ARG A 54 24.86 -2.24 -5.10
CA ARG A 54 24.85 -3.71 -5.21
C ARG A 54 24.44 -4.33 -3.89
N TRP A 55 23.62 -5.37 -3.95
CA TRP A 55 23.16 -6.10 -2.77
C TRP A 55 23.03 -7.59 -3.04
N PHE A 56 22.96 -8.37 -1.97
CA PHE A 56 22.60 -9.77 -2.02
C PHE A 56 21.12 -9.92 -1.69
N ASP A 57 20.40 -10.69 -2.50
CA ASP A 57 19.02 -11.09 -2.18
C ASP A 57 18.97 -12.22 -1.15
N ASP A 58 17.75 -12.62 -0.78
CA ASP A 58 17.45 -13.68 0.19
C ASP A 58 17.85 -15.08 -0.30
N GLU A 59 18.11 -15.24 -1.59
CA GLU A 59 18.59 -16.47 -2.21
C GLU A 59 20.12 -16.48 -2.39
N GLY A 60 20.80 -15.38 -1.99
CA GLY A 60 22.24 -15.20 -2.16
C GLY A 60 22.66 -14.73 -3.55
N GLY A 61 21.71 -14.35 -4.41
CA GLY A 61 21.94 -13.74 -5.71
C GLY A 61 22.46 -12.32 -5.59
N VAL A 62 23.43 -11.96 -6.45
CA VAL A 62 23.97 -10.60 -6.56
C VAL A 62 23.06 -9.80 -7.48
N ASN A 63 22.60 -8.66 -6.99
CA ASN A 63 21.74 -7.75 -7.73
C ASN A 63 22.33 -6.33 -7.69
N GLU A 64 21.99 -5.53 -8.70
CA GLU A 64 22.44 -4.15 -8.80
C GLU A 64 21.35 -3.22 -9.34
N ALA A 65 21.47 -1.94 -9.01
CA ALA A 65 20.61 -0.89 -9.54
C ALA A 65 21.34 0.44 -9.57
N ALA A 66 21.14 1.21 -10.64
CA ALA A 66 21.65 2.57 -10.73
C ALA A 66 20.94 3.48 -9.72
N LEU A 67 21.72 4.32 -9.03
CA LEU A 67 21.20 5.37 -8.17
C LEU A 67 20.90 6.61 -9.02
N THR A 68 19.77 7.25 -8.75
CA THR A 68 19.49 8.56 -9.35
C THR A 68 20.25 9.66 -8.60
N ASP A 69 20.47 10.82 -9.23
CA ASP A 69 21.13 11.96 -8.57
C ASP A 69 20.43 12.37 -7.26
N HIS A 70 19.11 12.17 -7.18
CA HIS A 70 18.35 12.41 -5.96
C HIS A 70 18.72 11.43 -4.84
N ASP A 71 18.87 10.15 -5.16
CA ASP A 71 19.27 9.13 -4.20
C ASP A 71 20.70 9.36 -3.71
N VAL A 72 21.62 9.69 -4.62
CA VAL A 72 23.01 10.04 -4.28
C VAL A 72 23.07 11.20 -3.29
N ARG A 73 22.30 12.28 -3.53
CA ARG A 73 22.20 13.41 -2.58
C ARG A 73 21.64 13.02 -1.22
N ARG A 74 20.68 12.08 -1.18
CA ARG A 74 20.08 11.61 0.08
C ARG A 74 21.03 10.71 0.87
N LEU A 75 21.93 10.01 0.18
CA LEU A 75 22.87 9.08 0.76
C LEU A 75 24.16 9.74 1.27
N ASP A 76 24.39 11.02 0.95
CA ASP A 76 25.46 11.87 1.50
C ASP A 76 26.83 11.18 1.53
N SER A 77 27.22 10.57 0.41
CA SER A 77 28.51 9.87 0.25
C SER A 77 28.75 8.69 1.20
N ARG A 78 27.69 8.06 1.73
CA ARG A 78 27.85 6.79 2.45
C ARG A 78 28.23 5.66 1.49
N ASP A 79 29.09 4.77 1.95
CA ASP A 79 29.47 3.56 1.21
C ASP A 79 28.45 2.43 1.33
N MET A 80 27.53 2.53 2.29
CA MET A 80 26.49 1.54 2.55
C MET A 80 25.15 2.19 2.87
N ALA A 81 24.08 1.54 2.43
CA ALA A 81 22.71 1.96 2.70
C ALA A 81 21.81 0.76 2.98
N ASP A 82 20.84 0.96 3.86
CA ASP A 82 19.74 0.04 4.00
C ASP A 82 18.74 0.34 2.87
N ILE A 83 18.48 -0.67 2.04
CA ILE A 83 17.64 -0.58 0.85
C ILE A 83 16.51 -1.61 0.95
N TYR A 84 15.49 -1.43 0.12
CA TYR A 84 14.41 -2.38 -0.05
C TYR A 84 14.33 -2.80 -1.51
N TYR A 85 14.47 -4.09 -1.77
CA TYR A 85 14.35 -4.65 -3.12
C TYR A 85 13.02 -5.39 -3.27
N ARG A 86 12.52 -5.47 -4.51
CA ARG A 86 11.31 -6.24 -4.80
C ARG A 86 11.69 -7.71 -4.97
N HIS A 87 11.08 -8.58 -4.16
CA HIS A 87 11.31 -10.02 -4.27
C HIS A 87 10.94 -10.53 -5.68
N GLY A 88 11.82 -11.35 -6.26
CA GLY A 88 11.70 -11.87 -7.63
C GLY A 88 12.05 -10.87 -8.76
N TRP A 89 12.63 -9.71 -8.45
CA TRP A 89 13.08 -8.72 -9.44
C TRP A 89 14.53 -8.30 -9.18
N HIS A 90 15.37 -8.35 -10.21
CA HIS A 90 16.82 -8.17 -10.06
C HIS A 90 17.31 -6.71 -10.08
N ASN A 91 16.53 -5.77 -10.62
CA ASN A 91 17.01 -4.40 -10.88
C ASN A 91 16.06 -3.33 -10.33
N ARG A 92 15.34 -3.65 -9.24
CA ARG A 92 14.39 -2.72 -8.60
C ARG A 92 14.64 -2.59 -7.12
N MET A 93 15.08 -1.40 -6.72
CA MET A 93 15.28 -1.03 -5.33
C MET A 93 14.62 0.31 -4.99
N ARG A 94 14.37 0.52 -3.69
CA ARG A 94 13.85 1.75 -3.08
C ARG A 94 14.61 2.00 -1.78
N LEU A 95 14.83 3.26 -1.44
CA LEU A 95 15.42 3.65 -0.14
C LEU A 95 14.40 3.60 1.01
N ASP A 96 13.10 3.62 0.69
CA ASP A 96 12.01 3.55 1.66
C ASP A 96 11.25 2.22 1.56
N ALA A 97 10.85 1.70 2.72
CA ALA A 97 10.27 0.36 2.92
C ALA A 97 8.95 0.06 2.19
N GLY A 98 8.37 1.01 1.47
CA GLY A 98 7.13 0.79 0.73
C GLY A 98 6.42 2.09 0.34
N SER A 99 5.46 1.97 -0.57
CA SER A 99 4.70 3.12 -1.06
C SER A 99 3.80 3.70 0.05
N HIS A 100 4.09 4.93 0.47
CA HIS A 100 3.22 5.67 1.41
C HIS A 100 1.79 5.80 0.86
N ALA A 101 1.64 5.98 -0.45
CA ALA A 101 0.34 6.09 -1.12
C ALA A 101 -0.46 4.78 -1.01
N VAL A 102 0.17 3.62 -1.20
CA VAL A 102 -0.51 2.31 -1.09
C VAL A 102 -0.96 2.08 0.35
N ARG A 103 -0.10 2.37 1.34
CA ARG A 103 -0.48 2.27 2.76
C ARG A 103 -1.64 3.20 3.12
N ALA A 104 -1.62 4.44 2.63
CA ALA A 104 -2.70 5.39 2.85
C ALA A 104 -4.01 4.92 2.20
N LEU A 105 -3.95 4.42 0.96
CA LEU A 105 -5.11 3.90 0.24
C LEU A 105 -5.74 2.71 0.95
N VAL A 106 -4.93 1.74 1.41
CA VAL A 106 -5.41 0.58 2.18
C VAL A 106 -6.08 1.02 3.49
N ARG A 107 -5.46 1.95 4.23
CA ARG A 107 -6.04 2.47 5.48
C ARG A 107 -7.35 3.21 5.24
N LEU A 108 -7.43 4.02 4.20
CA LEU A 108 -8.64 4.75 3.82
C LEU A 108 -9.76 3.77 3.46
N ALA A 109 -9.46 2.76 2.65
CA ALA A 109 -10.42 1.73 2.27
C ALA A 109 -10.96 0.97 3.49
N LEU A 110 -10.08 0.58 4.43
CA LEU A 110 -10.48 -0.08 5.68
C LEU A 110 -11.33 0.82 6.56
N LEU A 111 -11.01 2.11 6.68
CA LEU A 111 -11.78 3.06 7.49
C LEU A 111 -13.16 3.28 6.90
N MET A 112 -13.28 3.46 5.58
CA MET A 112 -14.58 3.57 4.92
C MET A 112 -15.41 2.30 5.09
N LEU A 113 -14.80 1.12 4.96
CA LEU A 113 -15.48 -0.15 5.14
C LEU A 113 -15.98 -0.31 6.59
N ALA A 114 -15.17 0.05 7.58
CA ALA A 114 -15.57 -0.01 8.98
C ALA A 114 -16.76 0.91 9.28
N VAL A 115 -16.76 2.13 8.74
CA VAL A 115 -17.89 3.07 8.87
C VAL A 115 -19.14 2.52 8.20
N ALA A 116 -19.02 1.95 7.00
CA ALA A 116 -20.15 1.35 6.29
C ALA A 116 -20.75 0.17 7.07
N LEU A 117 -19.91 -0.72 7.62
CA LEU A 117 -20.37 -1.85 8.45
C LEU A 117 -21.03 -1.38 9.75
N ALA A 118 -20.49 -0.33 10.39
CA ALA A 118 -21.09 0.24 11.60
C ALA A 118 -22.46 0.86 11.34
N ALA A 119 -22.61 1.61 10.24
CA ALA A 119 -23.89 2.17 9.82
C ALA A 119 -24.91 1.08 9.49
N TYR A 120 -24.47 0.04 8.77
CA TYR A 120 -25.30 -1.12 8.47
C TYR A 120 -25.79 -1.82 9.75
N ALA A 121 -24.89 -2.10 10.70
CA ALA A 121 -25.23 -2.72 11.96
C ALA A 121 -26.19 -1.87 12.80
N ALA A 122 -25.97 -0.55 12.86
CA ALA A 122 -26.86 0.38 13.55
C ALA A 122 -28.28 0.37 12.94
N GLY A 123 -28.39 0.31 11.61
CA GLY A 123 -29.67 0.17 10.92
C GLY A 123 -30.41 -1.11 11.30
N TRP A 124 -29.72 -2.24 11.35
CA TRP A 124 -30.29 -3.51 11.81
C TRP A 124 -30.74 -3.47 13.28
N ILE A 125 -29.94 -2.87 14.16
CA ILE A 125 -30.28 -2.74 15.58
C ILE A 125 -31.54 -1.88 15.75
N ALA A 126 -31.65 -0.76 15.04
CA ALA A 126 -32.84 0.09 15.08
C ALA A 126 -34.09 -0.65 14.59
N LEU A 127 -33.97 -1.40 13.49
CA LEU A 127 -35.06 -2.22 12.96
C LEU A 127 -35.55 -3.26 13.98
N ILE A 128 -34.63 -3.94 14.67
CA ILE A 128 -34.98 -4.94 15.69
C ILE A 128 -35.59 -4.28 16.93
N ALA A 129 -35.16 -3.06 17.28
CA ALA A 129 -35.67 -2.33 18.44
C ALA A 129 -37.06 -1.72 18.21
N GLU A 130 -37.39 -1.39 16.96
CA GLU A 130 -38.71 -0.86 16.55
C GLU A 130 -39.72 -1.98 16.21
N GLY A 131 -39.24 -3.19 15.93
CA GLY A 131 -40.04 -4.37 15.57
C GLY A 131 -40.62 -5.17 16.73
#